data_AF-A0A537P010-F1
#
_entry.id   AF-A0A537P010-F1
#
_cell.length_a   1.000
_cell.length_b   1.000
_cell.length_c   1.000
_cell.angle_alpha   90.00
_cell.angle_beta   90.00
_cell.angle_gamma   90.00
#
_symmetry.space_group_name_H-M   'P 1'
#
loop_
_entity.id
_entity.type
_entity.pdbx_description
1 polymer ?
#
loop_
_entity_poly.entity_id
_entity_poly.type
_entity_poly.pdbx_seq_one_letter_code
_entity_poly.pdbx_strand_id
1 'polypeptide(L)'
;MRKPKKVIALFPEAAFGPALNSVGIGQALEKLGHKVVFLSDPGFLDVYKGYGFEAHPVNLSEPLPPEEMAKFWVDFVNGHIPNFRKTPYDQIDNYVKGCWEMIVETARWAQKDLPGVLNAIKPDVVCVDNVILFPAIKHYARDNDKPWVRIISCSENEIEDPDIPPHLSGCSEKDREGFARYRDRFNEVIAPIHDNFNAFLKNVGEAEYPIGQFFEAS
;
A
#
# COMPACT_ATOMS: atom_id res chain seq x y z
N MET A 1 -9.38 0.39 -35.15
CA MET A 1 -9.29 -0.94 -34.52
C MET A 1 -9.62 -0.80 -33.04
N ARG A 2 -10.57 -1.57 -32.49
CA ARG A 2 -10.89 -1.54 -31.05
C ARG A 2 -9.74 -2.22 -30.31
N LYS A 3 -9.15 -1.56 -29.30
CA LYS A 3 -8.07 -2.16 -28.49
C LYS A 3 -8.56 -3.49 -27.89
N PRO A 4 -7.70 -4.52 -27.81
CA PRO A 4 -8.09 -5.79 -27.20
C PRO A 4 -8.52 -5.55 -25.75
N LYS A 5 -9.58 -6.25 -25.33
CA LYS A 5 -10.03 -6.24 -23.94
C LYS A 5 -8.92 -6.83 -23.06
N LYS A 6 -8.61 -6.14 -21.97
CA LYS A 6 -7.57 -6.50 -21.00
C LYS A 6 -8.22 -6.75 -19.65
N VAL A 7 -7.65 -7.65 -18.86
CA VAL A 7 -8.02 -7.84 -17.45
C VAL A 7 -7.06 -7.00 -16.60
N ILE A 8 -7.58 -6.04 -15.86
CA ILE A 8 -6.79 -5.13 -15.02
C ILE A 8 -7.16 -5.41 -13.57
N ALA A 9 -6.19 -5.86 -12.78
CA ALA A 9 -6.36 -6.05 -11.35
C ALA A 9 -5.99 -4.75 -10.62
N LEU A 10 -6.91 -4.23 -9.81
CA LEU A 10 -6.65 -3.12 -8.89
C LEU A 10 -6.51 -3.69 -7.47
N PHE A 11 -5.41 -3.38 -6.80
CA PHE A 11 -5.11 -3.82 -5.45
C PHE A 11 -4.81 -2.63 -4.54
N PRO A 12 -5.85 -1.90 -4.12
CA PRO A 12 -5.71 -0.81 -3.15
C PRO A 12 -5.47 -1.33 -1.74
N GLU A 13 -4.87 -0.49 -0.90
CA GLU A 13 -4.94 -0.64 0.55
C GLU A 13 -6.40 -0.81 1.01
N ALA A 14 -6.62 -1.62 2.04
CA ALA A 14 -7.94 -1.84 2.65
C ALA A 14 -8.38 -0.64 3.51
N ALA A 15 -8.46 0.53 2.87
CA ALA A 15 -8.90 1.79 3.44
C ALA A 15 -9.76 2.54 2.40
N PHE A 16 -10.75 3.32 2.87
CA PHE A 16 -11.72 3.96 1.97
C PHE A 16 -11.10 4.96 0.97
N GLY A 17 -10.00 5.64 1.33
CA GLY A 17 -9.34 6.58 0.42
C GLY A 17 -8.82 5.89 -0.86
N PRO A 18 -7.83 4.98 -0.74
CA PRO A 18 -7.31 4.20 -1.86
C PRO A 18 -8.39 3.36 -2.57
N ALA A 19 -9.32 2.76 -1.81
CA ALA A 19 -10.40 1.98 -2.38
C ALA A 19 -11.29 2.80 -3.33
N LEU A 20 -11.73 3.99 -2.91
CA LEU A 20 -12.62 4.83 -3.73
C LEU A 20 -11.87 5.51 -4.88
N ASN A 21 -10.59 5.86 -4.70
CA ASN A 21 -9.73 6.30 -5.80
C ASN A 21 -9.64 5.21 -6.90
N SER A 22 -9.34 3.99 -6.48
CA SER A 22 -9.26 2.83 -7.39
C SER A 22 -10.61 2.49 -8.03
N VAL A 23 -11.75 2.67 -7.34
CA VAL A 23 -13.09 2.55 -7.95
C VAL A 23 -13.27 3.53 -9.10
N GLY A 24 -12.88 4.80 -8.92
CA GLY A 24 -12.95 5.82 -9.97
C GLY A 24 -12.12 5.44 -11.20
N ILE A 25 -10.88 4.96 -10.98
CA ILE A 25 -10.00 4.45 -12.04
C ILE A 25 -10.63 3.24 -12.72
N GLY A 26 -11.16 2.29 -11.95
CA GLY A 26 -11.81 1.09 -12.46
C GLY A 26 -12.99 1.40 -13.39
N GLN A 27 -13.87 2.32 -12.98
CA GLN A 27 -15.00 2.75 -13.81
C GLN A 27 -14.55 3.41 -15.12
N ALA A 28 -13.46 4.19 -15.09
CA ALA A 28 -12.89 4.76 -16.30
C ALA A 28 -12.31 3.69 -17.23
N LEU A 29 -11.61 2.68 -16.69
CA LEU A 29 -11.06 1.57 -17.46
C LEU A 29 -12.15 0.69 -18.08
N GLU A 30 -13.26 0.44 -17.39
CA GLU A 30 -14.40 -0.30 -17.95
C GLU A 30 -15.10 0.48 -19.07
N LYS A 31 -15.22 1.82 -18.95
CA LYS A 31 -15.71 2.68 -20.06
C LYS A 31 -14.82 2.60 -21.30
N LEU A 32 -13.52 2.34 -21.13
CA LEU A 32 -12.58 2.08 -22.22
C LEU A 32 -12.68 0.66 -22.80
N GLY A 33 -13.52 -0.21 -22.20
CA GLY A 33 -13.82 -1.55 -22.68
C GLY A 33 -12.95 -2.67 -22.08
N HIS A 34 -12.20 -2.38 -21.00
CA HIS A 34 -11.42 -3.37 -20.25
C HIS A 34 -12.30 -4.09 -19.21
N LYS A 35 -11.81 -5.20 -18.64
CA LYS A 35 -12.40 -5.84 -17.45
C LYS A 35 -11.56 -5.42 -16.25
N VAL A 36 -12.21 -4.90 -15.22
CA VAL A 36 -11.56 -4.56 -13.96
C VAL A 36 -11.96 -5.59 -12.91
N VAL A 37 -10.98 -6.04 -12.13
CA VAL A 37 -11.19 -6.87 -10.94
C VAL A 37 -10.45 -6.25 -9.77
N PHE A 38 -10.98 -6.40 -8.56
CA PHE A 38 -10.35 -5.95 -7.33
C PHE A 38 -9.71 -7.10 -6.59
N LEU A 39 -8.52 -6.87 -6.06
CA LEU A 39 -7.89 -7.70 -5.03
C LEU A 39 -7.94 -6.87 -3.75
N SER A 40 -8.30 -7.45 -2.61
CA SER A 40 -8.36 -6.69 -1.35
C SER A 40 -8.52 -7.63 -0.17
N ASP A 41 -8.27 -7.09 1.03
CA ASP A 41 -8.68 -7.73 2.28
C ASP A 41 -10.17 -8.15 2.27
N PRO A 42 -10.52 -9.32 2.84
CA PRO A 42 -11.91 -9.79 2.90
C PRO A 42 -12.92 -8.76 3.39
N GLY A 43 -12.54 -7.89 4.33
CA GLY A 43 -13.42 -6.86 4.88
C GLY A 43 -13.89 -5.79 3.87
N PHE A 44 -13.22 -5.67 2.72
CA PHE A 44 -13.51 -4.66 1.70
C PHE A 44 -14.18 -5.21 0.44
N LEU A 45 -14.33 -6.54 0.30
CA LEU A 45 -14.84 -7.14 -0.95
C LEU A 45 -16.24 -6.64 -1.32
N ASP A 46 -17.12 -6.49 -0.33
CA ASP A 46 -18.50 -6.08 -0.57
C ASP A 46 -18.61 -4.60 -0.97
N VAL A 47 -17.60 -3.78 -0.64
CA VAL A 47 -17.50 -2.41 -1.15
C VAL A 47 -17.38 -2.45 -2.68
N TYR A 48 -16.43 -3.20 -3.22
CA TYR A 48 -16.20 -3.27 -4.67
C TYR A 48 -17.34 -3.95 -5.42
N LYS A 49 -17.91 -5.02 -4.86
CA LYS A 49 -19.11 -5.67 -5.41
C LYS A 49 -20.30 -4.72 -5.45
N GLY A 50 -20.44 -3.85 -4.44
CA GLY A 50 -21.47 -2.81 -4.40
C GLY A 50 -21.35 -1.80 -5.55
N TYR A 51 -20.15 -1.57 -6.07
CA TYR A 51 -19.89 -0.78 -7.28
C TYR A 51 -19.96 -1.59 -8.59
N GLY A 52 -20.27 -2.89 -8.52
CA GLY A 52 -20.43 -3.77 -9.67
C GLY A 52 -19.17 -4.50 -10.14
N PHE A 53 -18.07 -4.42 -9.38
CA PHE A 53 -16.83 -5.10 -9.74
C PHE A 53 -16.75 -6.52 -9.19
N GLU A 54 -16.05 -7.39 -9.93
CA GLU A 54 -15.56 -8.66 -9.40
C GLU A 54 -14.44 -8.40 -8.40
N ALA A 55 -14.48 -9.05 -7.23
CA ALA A 55 -13.52 -8.83 -6.14
C ALA A 55 -13.04 -10.16 -5.55
N HIS A 56 -11.73 -10.26 -5.31
CA HIS A 56 -11.05 -11.45 -4.83
C HIS A 56 -10.32 -11.18 -3.50
N PRO A 57 -10.47 -12.08 -2.50
CA PRO A 57 -9.82 -11.91 -1.21
C PRO A 57 -8.31 -12.09 -1.31
N VAL A 58 -7.57 -11.23 -0.63
CA VAL A 58 -6.15 -11.37 -0.30
C VAL A 58 -6.00 -10.99 1.17
N ASN A 59 -5.55 -11.91 2.02
CA ASN A 59 -5.40 -11.60 3.44
C ASN A 59 -4.26 -10.59 3.65
N LEU A 60 -4.57 -9.42 4.23
CA LEU A 60 -3.58 -8.40 4.58
C LEU A 60 -3.18 -8.48 6.06
N SER A 61 -3.77 -9.38 6.83
CA SER A 61 -3.41 -9.68 8.19
C SER A 61 -3.67 -11.15 8.47
N GLU A 62 -3.38 -11.58 9.70
CA GLU A 62 -3.90 -12.86 10.18
C GLU A 62 -5.43 -12.88 10.06
N PRO A 63 -6.03 -13.95 9.50
CA PRO A 63 -7.48 -14.05 9.43
C PRO A 63 -8.08 -14.13 10.83
N LEU A 64 -8.80 -13.09 11.24
CA LEU A 64 -9.56 -13.06 12.49
C LEU A 64 -11.06 -13.06 12.20
N PRO A 65 -11.90 -13.51 13.15
CA PRO A 65 -13.34 -13.31 13.09
C PRO A 65 -13.70 -11.82 12.84
N PRO A 66 -14.79 -11.52 12.12
CA PRO A 66 -15.15 -10.13 11.78
C PRO A 66 -15.27 -9.20 12.98
N GLU A 67 -15.82 -9.67 14.10
CA GLU A 67 -15.91 -8.89 15.34
C GLU A 67 -14.53 -8.53 15.92
N GLU A 68 -13.56 -9.43 15.80
CA GLU A 68 -12.19 -9.23 16.29
C GLU A 68 -11.42 -8.27 15.39
N MET A 69 -11.59 -8.37 14.06
CA MET A 69 -11.02 -7.39 13.11
C MET A 69 -11.54 -5.98 13.34
N ALA A 70 -12.86 -5.83 13.53
CA ALA A 70 -13.46 -4.51 13.79
C ALA A 70 -12.95 -3.93 15.12
N LYS A 71 -12.83 -4.79 16.14
CA LYS A 71 -12.29 -4.40 17.45
C LYS A 71 -10.80 -4.01 17.35
N PHE A 72 -10.00 -4.73 16.58
CA PHE A 72 -8.59 -4.44 16.37
C PHE A 72 -8.38 -3.01 15.85
N TRP A 73 -9.13 -2.61 14.82
CA TRP A 73 -9.03 -1.24 14.27
C TRP A 73 -9.47 -0.17 15.26
N VAL A 74 -10.58 -0.42 15.99
CA VAL A 74 -11.06 0.50 17.03
C VAL A 74 -10.01 0.65 18.14
N ASP A 75 -9.42 -0.44 18.59
CA ASP A 75 -8.40 -0.44 19.64
C ASP A 75 -7.10 0.24 19.17
N PHE A 76 -6.68 0.00 17.91
CA PHE A 76 -5.55 0.70 17.29
C PHE A 76 -5.77 2.22 17.27
N VAL A 77 -6.90 2.68 16.72
CA VAL A 77 -7.22 4.11 16.65
C VAL A 77 -7.30 4.70 18.06
N ASN A 78 -8.00 4.05 18.98
CA ASN A 78 -8.15 4.50 20.36
C ASN A 78 -6.80 4.61 21.09
N GLY A 79 -5.90 3.64 20.88
CA GLY A 79 -4.54 3.65 21.42
C GLY A 79 -3.70 4.81 20.90
N HIS A 80 -3.98 5.29 19.68
CA HIS A 80 -3.27 6.41 19.06
C HIS A 80 -3.94 7.79 19.23
N ILE A 81 -5.16 7.89 19.78
CA ILE A 81 -5.83 9.19 20.04
C ILE A 81 -4.91 10.22 20.74
N PRO A 82 -4.16 9.88 21.80
CA PRO A 82 -3.26 10.83 22.46
C PRO A 82 -2.14 11.35 21.55
N ASN A 83 -1.73 10.54 20.57
CA ASN A 83 -0.66 10.86 19.63
C ASN A 83 -1.11 11.81 18.52
N PHE A 84 -2.40 11.81 18.15
CA PHE A 84 -2.93 12.68 17.09
C PHE A 84 -2.81 14.18 17.39
N ARG A 85 -2.69 14.56 18.67
CA ARG A 85 -2.49 15.96 19.08
C ARG A 85 -1.02 16.39 19.12
N LYS A 86 -0.09 15.46 18.92
CA LYS A 86 1.34 15.75 18.88
C LYS A 86 1.71 16.46 17.58
N THR A 87 2.87 17.11 17.57
CA THR A 87 3.44 17.65 16.33
C THR A 87 3.73 16.51 15.35
N PRO A 88 3.73 16.75 14.02
CA PRO A 88 4.07 15.70 13.06
C PRO A 88 5.45 15.07 13.31
N TYR A 89 6.41 15.86 13.79
CA TYR A 89 7.73 15.36 14.20
C TYR A 89 7.63 14.40 15.40
N ASP A 90 6.88 14.77 16.44
CA ASP A 90 6.69 13.92 17.62
C ASP A 90 5.81 12.68 17.34
N GLN A 91 5.10 12.63 16.21
CA GLN A 91 4.33 11.45 15.80
C GLN A 91 5.22 10.33 15.22
N ILE A 92 6.46 10.64 14.82
CA ILE A 92 7.42 9.65 14.28
C ILE A 92 7.56 8.46 15.23
N ASP A 93 7.82 8.76 16.50
CA ASP A 93 8.12 7.77 17.55
C ASP A 93 6.92 6.91 18.02
N ASN A 94 5.72 7.15 17.49
CA ASN A 94 4.50 6.49 17.98
C ASN A 94 3.54 6.12 16.86
N TYR A 95 2.74 7.06 16.37
CA TYR A 95 1.71 6.76 15.39
C TYR A 95 2.31 6.34 14.05
N VAL A 96 3.30 7.11 13.55
CA VAL A 96 3.97 6.79 12.28
C VAL A 96 4.70 5.45 12.39
N LYS A 97 5.47 5.25 13.46
CA LYS A 97 6.13 3.96 13.74
C LYS A 97 5.14 2.79 13.75
N GLY A 98 4.04 2.90 14.51
CA GLY A 98 3.04 1.84 14.62
C GLY A 98 2.32 1.56 13.30
N CYS A 99 2.04 2.58 12.50
CA CYS A 99 1.53 2.42 11.14
C CYS A 99 2.52 1.62 10.27
N TRP A 100 3.81 1.95 10.27
CA TRP A 100 4.81 1.23 9.48
C TRP A 100 5.00 -0.23 9.93
N GLU A 101 4.95 -0.51 11.24
CA GLU A 101 4.95 -1.89 11.76
C GLU A 101 3.79 -2.70 11.15
N MET A 102 2.59 -2.13 11.14
CA MET A 102 1.41 -2.78 10.55
C MET A 102 1.54 -2.93 9.03
N ILE A 103 1.96 -1.88 8.33
CA ILE A 103 2.12 -1.86 6.87
C ILE A 103 3.08 -2.96 6.41
N VAL A 104 4.24 -3.12 7.07
CA VAL A 104 5.20 -4.20 6.75
C VAL A 104 4.56 -5.58 6.93
N GLU A 105 3.78 -5.79 7.98
CA GLU A 105 3.07 -7.05 8.18
C GLU A 105 2.02 -7.32 7.09
N THR A 106 1.39 -6.30 6.52
CA THR A 106 0.45 -6.50 5.39
C THR A 106 1.12 -7.09 4.16
N ALA A 107 2.33 -6.61 3.80
CA ALA A 107 3.08 -7.15 2.69
C ALA A 107 3.48 -8.61 2.92
N ARG A 108 3.84 -8.96 4.16
CA ARG A 108 4.21 -10.33 4.55
C ARG A 108 3.02 -11.29 4.51
N TRP A 109 1.85 -10.85 4.94
CA TRP A 109 0.63 -11.65 4.89
C TRP A 109 0.12 -11.84 3.47
N ALA A 110 0.03 -10.75 2.70
CA ALA A 110 -0.40 -10.80 1.31
C ALA A 110 0.45 -11.77 0.49
N GLN A 111 1.76 -11.84 0.74
CA GLN A 111 2.67 -12.75 0.04
C GLN A 111 2.28 -14.23 0.11
N LYS A 112 1.51 -14.66 1.12
CA LYS A 112 1.06 -16.04 1.28
C LYS A 112 -0.03 -16.43 0.28
N ASP A 113 -0.93 -15.50 -0.04
CA ASP A 113 -2.14 -15.78 -0.81
C ASP A 113 -2.17 -15.09 -2.18
N LEU A 114 -1.62 -13.88 -2.28
CA LEU A 114 -1.60 -13.06 -3.48
C LEU A 114 -1.03 -13.79 -4.71
N PRO A 115 0.06 -14.58 -4.62
CA PRO A 115 0.53 -15.36 -5.77
C PRO A 115 -0.53 -16.31 -6.35
N GLY A 116 -1.29 -16.98 -5.49
CA GLY A 116 -2.36 -17.90 -5.91
C GLY A 116 -3.51 -17.16 -6.57
N VAL A 117 -3.90 -16.01 -6.01
CA VAL A 117 -4.96 -15.14 -6.55
C VAL A 117 -4.57 -14.60 -7.94
N LEU A 118 -3.35 -14.11 -8.11
CA LEU A 118 -2.84 -13.62 -9.40
C LEU A 118 -2.79 -14.75 -10.44
N ASN A 119 -2.37 -15.96 -10.07
CA ASN A 119 -2.35 -17.13 -10.95
C ASN A 119 -3.74 -17.59 -11.40
N ALA A 120 -4.76 -17.40 -10.57
CA ALA A 120 -6.15 -17.71 -10.90
C ALA A 120 -6.75 -16.68 -11.87
N ILE A 121 -6.52 -15.39 -11.60
CA ILE A 121 -7.11 -14.27 -12.37
C ILE A 121 -6.39 -14.07 -13.70
N LYS A 122 -5.07 -14.24 -13.70
CA LYS A 122 -4.16 -13.96 -14.84
C LYS A 122 -4.34 -12.55 -15.42
N PRO A 123 -4.21 -11.48 -14.59
CA PRO A 123 -4.37 -10.12 -15.07
C PRO A 123 -3.33 -9.77 -16.14
N ASP A 124 -3.72 -8.95 -17.10
CA ASP A 124 -2.81 -8.35 -18.08
C ASP A 124 -2.01 -7.19 -17.50
N VAL A 125 -2.54 -6.52 -16.46
CA VAL A 125 -1.90 -5.43 -15.73
C VAL A 125 -2.30 -5.56 -14.27
N VAL A 126 -1.35 -5.41 -13.35
CA VAL A 126 -1.62 -5.31 -11.91
C VAL A 126 -1.32 -3.88 -11.47
N CYS A 127 -2.32 -3.18 -10.96
CA CYS A 127 -2.15 -1.86 -10.37
C CYS A 127 -2.29 -1.97 -8.85
N VAL A 128 -1.34 -1.39 -8.12
CA VAL A 128 -1.33 -1.37 -6.65
C VAL A 128 -1.39 0.07 -6.17
N ASP A 129 -2.34 0.36 -5.28
CA ASP A 129 -2.55 1.67 -4.67
C ASP A 129 -2.24 1.54 -3.17
N ASN A 130 -0.94 1.61 -2.85
CA ASN A 130 -0.40 1.36 -1.51
C ASN A 130 1.01 1.97 -1.37
N VAL A 131 1.43 2.23 -0.14
CA VAL A 131 2.72 2.84 0.21
C VAL A 131 3.89 1.83 0.30
N ILE A 132 3.58 0.52 0.29
CA ILE A 132 4.57 -0.57 0.38
C ILE A 132 4.52 -1.49 -0.84
N LEU A 133 5.68 -2.01 -1.24
CA LEU A 133 5.76 -3.05 -2.27
C LEU A 133 5.12 -4.37 -1.77
N PHE A 134 4.35 -5.00 -2.64
CA PHE A 134 3.95 -6.41 -2.54
C PHE A 134 4.76 -7.26 -3.54
N PRO A 135 5.78 -8.02 -3.11
CA PRO A 135 6.71 -8.74 -4.00
C PRO A 135 6.03 -9.67 -5.02
N ALA A 136 4.95 -10.34 -4.61
CA ALA A 136 4.16 -11.20 -5.49
C ALA A 136 3.70 -10.51 -6.79
N ILE A 137 3.48 -9.18 -6.77
CA ILE A 137 3.13 -8.41 -7.97
C ILE A 137 4.29 -8.39 -8.96
N LYS A 138 5.50 -8.06 -8.49
CA LYS A 138 6.71 -8.03 -9.34
C LYS A 138 7.07 -9.40 -9.86
N HIS A 139 6.93 -10.44 -9.03
CA HIS A 139 7.13 -11.82 -9.45
C HIS A 139 6.16 -12.20 -10.56
N TYR A 140 4.85 -11.99 -10.36
CA TYR A 140 3.86 -12.30 -11.37
C TYR A 140 4.11 -11.53 -12.67
N ALA A 141 4.40 -10.23 -12.58
CA ALA A 141 4.70 -9.36 -13.71
C ALA A 141 5.90 -9.87 -14.53
N ARG A 142 7.02 -10.14 -13.86
CA ARG A 142 8.23 -10.68 -14.49
C ARG A 142 8.00 -12.05 -15.12
N ASP A 143 7.40 -12.97 -14.36
CA ASP A 143 7.26 -14.37 -14.77
C ASP A 143 6.26 -14.57 -15.92
N ASN A 144 5.35 -13.60 -16.13
CA ASN A 144 4.31 -13.65 -17.17
C ASN A 144 4.46 -12.57 -18.26
N ASP A 145 5.57 -11.83 -18.26
CA ASP A 145 5.82 -10.69 -19.18
C ASP A 145 4.65 -9.68 -19.18
N LYS A 146 4.23 -9.26 -17.98
CA LYS A 146 3.15 -8.30 -17.76
C LYS A 146 3.67 -7.03 -17.09
N PRO A 147 3.09 -5.86 -17.39
CA PRO A 147 3.36 -4.64 -16.63
C PRO A 147 2.65 -4.66 -15.27
N TRP A 148 3.20 -3.91 -14.33
CA TRP A 148 2.54 -3.50 -13.10
C TRP A 148 2.63 -1.97 -12.95
N VAL A 149 1.74 -1.39 -12.15
CA VAL A 149 1.63 0.07 -11.96
C VAL A 149 1.46 0.39 -10.48
N ARG A 150 2.29 1.29 -9.96
CA ARG A 150 2.03 1.94 -8.66
C ARG A 150 1.07 3.11 -8.86
N ILE A 151 0.06 3.18 -8.02
CA ILE A 151 -0.87 4.31 -7.89
C ILE A 151 -0.58 4.98 -6.55
N ILE A 152 -0.60 6.31 -6.55
CA ILE A 152 -0.43 7.13 -5.35
C ILE A 152 -1.70 7.96 -5.21
N SER A 153 -2.45 7.69 -4.15
CA SER A 153 -3.76 8.28 -3.89
C SER A 153 -3.84 9.13 -2.63
N CYS A 154 -2.84 9.02 -1.75
CA CYS A 154 -2.76 9.82 -0.53
C CYS A 154 -2.08 11.17 -0.85
N SER A 155 -0.96 11.48 -0.22
CA SER A 155 -0.21 12.70 -0.51
C SER A 155 0.85 12.44 -1.58
N GLU A 156 0.93 13.34 -2.55
CA GLU A 156 1.83 13.24 -3.68
C GLU A 156 3.31 13.29 -3.27
N ASN A 157 3.61 13.82 -2.08
CA ASN A 157 4.96 13.82 -1.50
C ASN A 157 5.43 12.44 -0.99
N GLU A 158 4.60 11.39 -1.13
CA GLU A 158 5.04 10.00 -1.06
C GLU A 158 6.13 9.70 -2.12
N ILE A 159 6.08 10.37 -3.28
CA ILE A 159 7.26 10.47 -4.14
C ILE A 159 8.18 11.52 -3.56
N GLU A 160 9.29 11.06 -3.01
CA GLU A 160 10.25 11.96 -2.40
C GLU A 160 11.03 12.78 -3.44
N ASP A 161 11.28 14.03 -3.09
CA ASP A 161 12.21 14.93 -3.76
C ASP A 161 12.94 15.76 -2.69
N PRO A 162 14.25 16.04 -2.81
CA PRO A 162 14.98 16.90 -1.88
C PRO A 162 14.39 18.31 -1.73
N ASP A 163 13.67 18.79 -2.74
CA ASP A 163 13.04 20.11 -2.81
C ASP A 163 11.60 20.16 -2.29
N ILE A 164 11.01 19.01 -1.97
CA ILE A 164 9.64 18.89 -1.45
C ILE A 164 9.68 18.52 0.04
N PRO A 165 8.75 19.04 0.89
CA PRO A 165 8.63 18.60 2.27
C PRO A 165 8.48 17.08 2.38
N PRO A 166 9.23 16.41 3.28
CA PRO A 166 9.10 14.97 3.48
C PRO A 166 7.66 14.59 3.80
N HIS A 167 7.26 13.40 3.34
CA HIS A 167 5.95 12.85 3.63
C HIS A 167 5.65 12.89 5.13
N LEU A 168 4.43 13.33 5.51
CA LEU A 168 3.97 13.48 6.91
C LEU A 168 4.76 14.47 7.79
N SER A 169 5.71 15.24 7.26
CA SER A 169 6.55 16.14 8.09
C SER A 169 5.83 17.36 8.63
N GLY A 170 4.78 17.83 7.96
CA GLY A 170 4.13 19.11 8.24
C GLY A 170 5.05 20.33 8.05
N CYS A 171 6.23 20.16 7.45
CA CYS A 171 7.15 21.24 7.17
C CYS A 171 6.63 22.14 6.04
N SER A 172 7.02 23.41 6.09
CA SER A 172 6.81 24.38 5.00
C SER A 172 7.74 24.10 3.83
N GLU A 173 7.35 24.45 2.59
CA GLU A 173 8.16 24.28 1.37
C GLU A 173 9.60 24.87 1.47
N LYS A 174 9.82 25.85 2.35
CA LYS A 174 11.11 26.54 2.54
C LYS A 174 11.91 26.06 3.75
N ASP A 175 11.36 25.13 4.55
CA ASP A 175 11.96 24.68 5.82
C ASP A 175 12.96 23.53 5.60
N ARG A 176 14.07 23.82 4.92
CA ARG A 176 15.08 22.80 4.57
C ARG A 176 15.74 22.16 5.79
N GLU A 177 15.92 22.92 6.87
CA GLU A 177 16.42 22.38 8.13
C GLU A 177 15.41 21.42 8.76
N GLY A 178 14.11 21.75 8.73
CA GLY A 178 13.05 20.85 9.15
C GLY A 178 12.97 19.57 8.33
N PHE A 179 13.22 19.64 7.01
CA PHE A 179 13.24 18.46 6.14
C PHE A 179 14.33 17.48 6.57
N ALA A 180 15.56 17.98 6.74
CA ALA A 180 16.68 17.16 7.19
C ALA A 180 16.42 16.55 8.56
N ARG A 181 15.99 17.38 9.52
CA ARG A 181 15.67 16.92 10.88
C ARG A 181 14.60 15.83 10.90
N TYR A 182 13.54 15.97 10.10
CA TYR A 182 12.48 14.97 10.00
C TYR A 182 12.99 13.66 9.40
N ARG A 183 13.72 13.72 8.27
CA ARG A 183 14.27 12.54 7.60
C ARG A 183 15.23 11.77 8.51
N ASP A 184 16.12 12.48 9.21
CA ASP A 184 17.08 11.86 10.13
C ASP A 184 16.35 11.09 11.24
N ARG A 185 15.35 11.73 11.88
CA ARG A 185 14.57 11.09 12.95
C ARG A 185 13.72 9.94 12.43
N PHE A 186 13.08 10.11 11.28
CA PHE A 186 12.29 9.06 10.63
C PHE A 186 13.16 7.84 10.34
N ASN A 187 14.32 8.02 9.71
CA ASN A 187 15.24 6.95 9.38
C ASN A 187 15.76 6.22 10.64
N GLU A 188 16.09 6.96 11.71
CA GLU A 188 16.50 6.36 12.99
C GLU A 188 15.40 5.47 13.58
N VAL A 189 14.16 5.96 13.63
CA VAL A 189 13.02 5.25 14.25
C VAL A 189 12.56 4.07 13.41
N ILE A 190 12.59 4.21 12.09
CA ILE A 190 12.08 3.21 11.15
C ILE A 190 13.12 2.15 10.82
N ALA A 191 14.42 2.39 11.04
CA ALA A 191 15.50 1.42 10.79
C ALA A 191 15.17 -0.04 11.16
N PRO A 192 14.76 -0.38 12.40
CA PRO A 192 14.46 -1.78 12.72
C PRO A 192 13.27 -2.37 11.96
N ILE A 193 12.26 -1.54 11.63
CA ILE A 193 11.09 -1.96 10.85
C ILE A 193 11.47 -2.18 9.38
N HIS A 194 12.31 -1.29 8.87
CA HIS A 194 12.85 -1.35 7.52
C HIS A 194 13.80 -2.53 7.32
N ASP A 195 14.66 -2.82 8.30
CA ASP A 195 15.50 -4.03 8.32
C ASP A 195 14.65 -5.31 8.26
N ASN A 196 13.55 -5.36 9.02
CA ASN A 196 12.60 -6.47 8.95
C ASN A 196 11.95 -6.62 7.57
N PHE A 197 11.57 -5.51 6.95
CA PHE A 197 11.03 -5.50 5.59
C PHE A 197 12.07 -5.98 4.57
N ASN A 198 13.30 -5.45 4.60
CA ASN A 198 14.38 -5.87 3.71
C ASN A 198 14.78 -7.34 3.92
N ALA A 199 14.77 -7.83 5.16
CA ALA A 199 14.97 -9.26 5.44
C ALA A 199 13.86 -10.12 4.82
N PHE A 200 12.60 -9.65 4.87
CA PHE A 200 11.49 -10.28 4.17
C PHE A 200 11.67 -10.27 2.65
N LEU A 201 12.02 -9.14 2.05
CA LEU A 201 12.28 -9.02 0.60
C LEU A 201 13.35 -10.00 0.15
N LYS A 202 14.47 -10.05 0.87
CA LYS A 202 15.56 -10.99 0.60
C LYS A 202 15.10 -12.44 0.67
N ASN A 203 14.27 -12.80 1.65
CA ASN A 203 13.74 -14.16 1.79
C ASN A 203 12.83 -14.57 0.62
N VAL A 204 12.15 -13.61 -0.02
CA VAL A 204 11.30 -13.88 -1.18
C VAL A 204 12.00 -13.62 -2.52
N GLY A 205 13.28 -13.24 -2.51
CA GLY A 205 14.10 -13.06 -3.71
C GLY A 205 14.00 -11.68 -4.36
N GLU A 206 13.54 -10.66 -3.64
CA GLU A 206 13.55 -9.26 -4.08
C GLU A 206 14.76 -8.49 -3.54
N ALA A 207 15.11 -7.39 -4.21
CA ALA A 207 16.18 -6.49 -3.78
C ALA A 207 15.77 -5.70 -2.54
N GLU A 208 16.76 -5.34 -1.71
CA GLU A 208 16.57 -4.43 -0.60
C GLU A 208 16.33 -3.00 -1.07
N TYR A 209 15.59 -2.21 -0.27
CA TYR A 209 15.48 -0.78 -0.46
C TYR A 209 16.47 -0.02 0.40
N PRO A 210 16.84 1.23 0.03
CA PRO A 210 17.47 2.19 0.92
C PRO A 210 16.60 2.50 2.14
N ILE A 211 17.23 2.88 3.25
CA ILE A 211 16.53 3.27 4.49
C ILE A 211 15.44 4.31 4.22
N GLY A 212 14.26 4.09 4.79
CA GLY A 212 13.10 4.96 4.66
C GLY A 212 12.26 4.72 3.40
N GLN A 213 12.75 3.96 2.42
CA GLN A 213 12.00 3.59 1.22
C GLN A 213 11.39 2.19 1.34
N PHE A 214 10.09 2.08 1.06
CA PHE A 214 9.37 0.79 1.10
C PHE A 214 8.79 0.38 -0.26
N PHE A 215 8.87 1.27 -1.26
CA PHE A 215 8.34 1.05 -2.59
C PHE A 215 8.99 2.00 -3.61
N GLU A 216 9.35 1.52 -4.80
CA GLU A 216 9.90 2.31 -5.92
C GLU A 216 8.83 3.16 -6.62
N ALA A 217 9.24 4.31 -7.17
CA ALA A 217 8.34 5.21 -7.89
C ALA A 217 7.85 4.63 -9.23
N SER A 218 8.67 3.78 -9.87
CA SER A 218 8.42 3.15 -11.17
C SER A 218 9.32 1.96 -11.41
#